data_AF-A0A1C5Q277-F1
#
_entry.id   AF-A0A1C5Q277-F1
#
_cell.length_a   1.000
_cell.length_b   1.000
_cell.length_c   1.000
_cell.angle_alpha   90.00
_cell.angle_beta   90.00
_cell.angle_gamma   90.00
#
_symmetry.space_group_name_H-M   'P 1'
#
loop_
_entity.id
_entity.type
_entity.pdbx_description
1 polymer ?
#
loop_
_entity_poly.entity_id
_entity_poly.type
_entity_poly.pdbx_seq_one_letter_code
_entity_poly.pdbx_strand_id
1 'polypeptide(L)' 'MRIDQIKAADTVELLVLGRIGRCHLLKGDRANQYAMDLSQPYRLIFTKQGEEIQIAEIQEIVDYH' A
#
# COMPACT_ATOMS: atom_id res chain seq x y z
N MET A 1 4.67 -7.31 10.41
CA MET A 1 5.07 -6.02 9.77
C MET A 1 4.18 -5.74 8.55
N ARG A 2 4.22 -4.55 7.94
CA ARG A 2 3.35 -4.22 6.77
C ARG A 2 3.53 -5.18 5.60
N ILE A 3 4.76 -5.64 5.38
CA ILE A 3 5.08 -6.62 4.34
C ILE A 3 4.33 -7.93 4.57
N ASP A 4 4.20 -8.38 5.82
CA ASP A 4 3.46 -9.62 6.12
C ASP A 4 1.96 -9.46 5.87
N GLN A 5 1.41 -8.26 6.10
CA GLN A 5 0.01 -7.96 5.80
C GLN A 5 -0.24 -7.96 4.29
N ILE A 6 0.68 -7.38 3.51
CA ILE A 6 0.62 -7.40 2.05
C ILE A 6 0.73 -8.84 1.52
N LYS A 7 1.62 -9.65 2.09
CA LYS A 7 1.78 -11.07 1.70
C LYS A 7 0.58 -11.95 2.08
N ALA A 8 -0.14 -11.60 3.15
CA ALA A 8 -1.26 -12.39 3.65
C ALA A 8 -2.59 -12.06 2.98
N ALA A 9 -2.69 -10.93 2.26
CA ALA A 9 -3.91 -10.54 1.58
C ALA A 9 -3.93 -11.09 0.16
N ASP A 10 -5.07 -11.66 -0.25
CA ASP A 10 -5.29 -12.11 -1.63
C ASP A 10 -5.24 -10.92 -2.61
N THR A 11 -5.70 -9.75 -2.15
CA THR A 11 -5.71 -8.54 -2.96
C THR A 11 -5.38 -7.25 -2.21
N VAL A 12 -4.81 -6.27 -2.90
CA VAL A 12 -4.61 -4.90 -2.41
C VAL A 12 -5.96 -4.22 -2.14
N GLU A 13 -7.00 -4.54 -2.92
CA GLU A 13 -8.35 -4.05 -2.67
C GLU A 13 -8.90 -4.50 -1.31
N LEU A 14 -8.58 -5.73 -0.85
CA LEU A 14 -8.94 -6.18 0.50
C LEU A 14 -8.22 -5.38 1.59
N LEU A 15 -6.96 -4.99 1.36
CA LEU A 15 -6.23 -4.12 2.29
C LEU A 15 -6.89 -2.75 2.41
N VAL A 16 -7.34 -2.18 1.29
CA VAL A 16 -8.06 -0.89 1.25
C VAL A 16 -9.42 -1.00 1.93
N LEU A 17 -10.21 -2.01 1.57
CA LEU A 17 -11.56 -2.24 2.14
C LEU A 17 -11.50 -2.46 3.66
N GLY A 18 -10.56 -3.28 4.11
CA GLY A 18 -10.33 -3.57 5.54
C GLY A 18 -9.58 -2.46 6.28
N ARG A 19 -9.15 -1.40 5.59
CA ARG A 19 -8.31 -0.31 6.13
C ARG A 19 -7.06 -0.85 6.84
N ILE A 20 -6.52 -1.98 6.38
CA ILE A 20 -5.36 -2.63 6.99
C ILE A 20 -4.17 -1.70 6.85
N GLY A 21 -3.57 -1.33 7.98
CA GLY A 21 -2.50 -0.34 7.99
C GLY A 21 -2.84 1.01 7.38
N ARG A 22 -4.12 1.38 7.43
CA ARG A 22 -4.68 2.58 6.81
C ARG A 22 -4.39 2.63 5.29
N CYS A 23 -4.37 1.46 4.63
CA CYS A 23 -4.18 1.35 3.20
C CYS A 23 -5.21 2.19 2.44
N HIS A 24 -4.75 3.02 1.51
CA HIS A 24 -5.61 3.82 0.64
C HIS A 24 -4.92 4.10 -0.70
N LEU A 25 -5.73 4.28 -1.74
CA LEU A 25 -5.28 4.74 -3.05
C LEU A 25 -4.91 6.23 -2.97
N LEU A 26 -3.77 6.59 -3.54
CA LEU A 26 -3.33 7.96 -3.70
C LEU A 26 -4.04 8.63 -4.89
N LYS A 27 -4.00 9.96 -4.91
CA LYS A 27 -4.69 10.82 -5.89
C LYS A 27 -3.70 11.80 -6.52
N GLY A 28 -4.12 12.45 -7.61
CA GLY A 28 -3.29 13.43 -8.33
C GLY A 28 -2.13 12.75 -9.06
N ASP A 29 -0.94 13.35 -8.96
CA ASP A 29 0.28 12.88 -9.64
C ASP A 29 0.72 11.46 -9.23
N ARG A 30 0.17 10.97 -8.12
CA ARG A 30 0.42 9.64 -7.56
C ARG A 30 -0.75 8.68 -7.75
N ALA A 31 -1.69 9.00 -8.64
CA ALA A 31 -2.78 8.09 -9.00
C ALA A 31 -2.23 6.69 -9.36
N ASN A 32 -2.96 5.65 -8.97
CA ASN A 32 -2.58 4.22 -9.09
C ASN A 32 -1.50 3.73 -8.12
N GLN A 33 -1.03 4.55 -7.19
CA GLN A 33 -0.21 4.12 -6.06
C GLN A 33 -1.05 3.96 -4.79
N TYR A 34 -0.61 3.07 -3.90
CA TYR A 34 -1.21 2.81 -2.61
C TYR A 34 -0.26 3.24 -1.49
N ALA A 35 -0.81 3.73 -0.39
CA ALA A 35 -0.06 4.12 0.79
C ALA A 35 -0.53 3.34 2.02
N MET A 36 0.42 2.82 2.80
CA MET A 36 0.18 2.26 4.14
C MET A 36 1.05 2.96 5.17
N ASP A 37 0.56 3.16 6.38
CA ASP A 37 1.37 3.80 7.42
C ASP A 37 2.35 2.85 8.09
N LEU A 38 3.57 3.32 8.28
CA LEU A 38 4.58 2.69 9.13
C LEU A 38 4.56 3.35 10.51
N SER A 39 5.64 3.15 11.29
CA SER A 39 5.89 3.96 12.48
C SER A 39 5.91 5.42 12.06
N GLN A 40 5.11 6.26 12.73
CA GLN A 40 5.06 7.68 12.43
C GLN A 40 6.48 8.27 12.47
N PRO A 41 6.83 9.13 11.50
CA PRO A 41 5.95 9.76 10.52
C PRO A 41 5.84 9.04 9.16
N TYR A 42 6.36 7.83 9.06
CA TYR A 42 6.65 7.21 7.76
C TYR A 42 5.45 6.52 7.11
N ARG A 43 5.45 6.52 5.77
CA ARG A 43 4.53 5.74 4.94
C ARG A 43 5.26 4.87 3.94
N LEU A 44 4.73 3.68 3.71
CA LEU A 44 5.12 2.77 2.64
C LEU A 44 4.25 3.06 1.41
N ILE A 45 4.89 3.36 0.28
CA ILE A 45 4.18 3.53 -0.99
C ILE A 45 4.49 2.37 -1.92
N PHE A 46 3.47 1.83 -2.59
CA PHE A 46 3.61 0.72 -3.52
C PHE A 46 2.57 0.75 -4.64
N THR A 47 2.82 0.02 -5.72
CA THR A 47 1.87 -0.21 -6.82
C THR A 47 1.40 -1.66 -6.82
N LYS A 48 0.25 -1.92 -7.47
CA LYS A 48 -0.22 -3.27 -7.80
C LYS A 48 0.04 -3.53 -9.28
N GLN A 49 0.64 -4.67 -9.61
CA GLN A 49 0.82 -5.12 -10.99
C GLN A 49 -0.08 -6.32 -11.26
N GLY A 50 -0.90 -6.26 -12.31
CA GLY A 50 -1.80 -7.35 -12.73
C GLY A 50 -3.09 -7.51 -11.90
N GLU A 51 -4.01 -8.35 -12.39
CA GLU A 51 -5.31 -8.61 -11.74
C GLU A 51 -5.33 -9.94 -10.97
N GLU A 52 -4.73 -11.00 -11.52
CA GLU A 52 -4.76 -12.36 -10.95
C GLU A 52 -3.60 -12.66 -9.99
N ILE A 53 -2.39 -12.15 -10.29
CA ILE A 53 -1.21 -12.27 -9.41
C ILE A 53 -0.92 -10.87 -8.90
N GLN A 54 -1.28 -10.60 -7.65
CA GLN A 54 -1.11 -9.26 -7.08
C GLN A 54 0.30 -9.10 -6.54
N ILE A 55 1.14 -8.45 -7.34
CA ILE A 55 2.50 -8.09 -6.93
C ILE A 55 2.47 -6.65 -6.42
N ALA A 56 2.77 -6.47 -5.14
CA ALA A 56 3.01 -5.17 -4.55
C ALA A 56 4.47 -4.77 -4.75
N GLU A 57 4.71 -3.69 -5.49
CA GLU A 57 6.06 -3.16 -5.73
C GLU A 57 6.32 -1.97 -4.81
N ILE A 58 7.18 -2.14 -3.82
CA ILE A 58 7.54 -1.08 -2.87
C ILE A 58 8.37 -0.03 -3.59
N GLN A 59 7.88 1.20 -3.61
CA GLN A 59 8.52 2.32 -4.29
C GLN A 59 9.38 3.14 -3.33
N GLU A 60 8.84 3.49 -2.16
CA GLU A 60 9.51 4.43 -1.26
C GLU A 60 8.97 4.35 0.17
N ILE A 61 9.81 4.86 1.09
CA ILE A 61 9.43 5.21 2.46
C ILE A 61 9.58 6.72 2.59
N VAL A 62 8.50 7.41 2.89
CA VAL A 62 8.46 8.89 2.98
C VAL A 62 8.01 9.37 4.35
N ASP A 63 8.61 10.45 4.84
CA ASP A 63 8.06 11.26 5.93
C ASP A 63 6.85 12.05 5.41
N TYR A 64 5.78 12.14 6.19
CA TYR A 64 4.52 12.77 5.79
C TYR A 64 4.27 14.13 6.46
N HIS A 65 5.28 14.75 7.06
CA HIS A 65 5.20 16.11 7.59
C HIS A 65 5.61 17.18 6.58
#